data_AF-A0A2V8NKV0-F1
#
_entry.id   AF-A0A2V8NKV0-F1
#
_cell.length_a   1.000
_cell.length_b   1.000
_cell.length_c   1.000
_cell.angle_alpha   90.00
_cell.angle_beta   90.00
_cell.angle_gamma   90.00
#
_symmetry.space_group_name_H-M   'P 1'
#
loop_
_entity.id
_entity.type
_entity.pdbx_description
1 polymer ?
#
loop_
_entity_poly.entity_id
_entity_poly.type
_entity_poly.pdbx_seq_one_letter_code
_entity_poly.pdbx_strand_id
1 'polypeptide(L)'
;MRNPEGLFRAVTQFLSDSKANIVLVNLEDLWGEIFPQNVPATNQERPNWRRRIRPSIDRMRRMAAVAKVLSNVFAQRSRSVPL
;
A
#
# COMPACT_ATOMS: atom_id res chain seq x y z
N MET A 1 -10.37 16.11 1.13
CA MET A 1 -9.72 15.68 -0.13
C MET A 1 -10.74 14.92 -0.98
N ARG A 2 -10.94 15.28 -2.25
CA ARG A 2 -12.07 14.74 -3.06
C ARG A 2 -11.81 13.39 -3.76
N ASN A 3 -10.60 12.81 -3.69
CA ASN A 3 -10.32 11.50 -4.32
C ASN A 3 -9.06 10.79 -3.74
N PRO A 4 -9.14 10.17 -2.56
CA PRO A 4 -7.99 9.50 -1.95
C PRO A 4 -7.47 8.32 -2.77
N GLU A 5 -8.33 7.57 -3.44
CA GLU A 5 -7.90 6.46 -4.31
C GLU A 5 -7.12 6.94 -5.53
N GLY A 6 -7.55 8.04 -6.15
CA GLY A 6 -6.84 8.64 -7.28
C GLY A 6 -5.46 9.13 -6.87
N LEU A 7 -5.36 9.75 -5.69
CA LEU A 7 -4.07 10.17 -5.13
C LEU A 7 -3.16 8.97 -4.86
N PHE A 8 -3.68 7.92 -4.21
CA PHE A 8 -2.90 6.70 -3.95
C PHE A 8 -2.35 6.11 -5.25
N ARG A 9 -3.20 5.96 -6.28
CA ARG A 9 -2.76 5.47 -7.60
C ARG A 9 -1.65 6.32 -8.21
N ALA A 10 -1.77 7.65 -8.14
CA ALA A 10 -0.75 8.56 -8.68
C ALA A 10 0.58 8.45 -7.92
N VAL A 11 0.55 8.37 -6.59
CA VAL A 11 1.74 8.21 -5.75
C VAL A 11 2.43 6.88 -6.02
N THR A 12 1.67 5.78 -6.05
CA THR A 12 2.22 4.45 -6.33
C THR A 12 2.86 4.39 -7.72
N GLN A 13 2.26 5.03 -8.72
CA GLN A 13 2.85 5.11 -10.06
C GLN A 13 4.14 5.93 -10.06
N PHE A 14 4.13 7.12 -9.45
CA PHE A 14 5.31 7.97 -9.33
C PHE A 14 6.50 7.24 -8.68
N LEU A 15 6.25 6.50 -7.59
CA LEU A 15 7.29 5.73 -6.90
C LEU A 15 7.77 4.55 -7.74
N SER A 16 6.86 3.88 -8.45
CA SER A 16 7.19 2.73 -9.31
C SER A 16 8.08 3.12 -10.49
N ASP A 17 7.89 4.33 -11.04
CA ASP A 17 8.70 4.87 -12.13
C ASP A 17 10.05 5.45 -11.68
N SER A 18 10.33 5.49 -10.37
CA SER A 18 11.58 6.04 -9.84
C SER A 18 12.81 5.16 -10.09
N LYS A 19 14.00 5.76 -9.95
CA LYS A 19 15.30 5.04 -10.01
C LYS A 19 15.62 4.22 -8.74
N ALA A 20 14.71 4.14 -7.77
CA ALA A 20 14.95 3.35 -6.57
C ALA A 20 15.12 1.87 -6.93
N ASN A 21 16.09 1.19 -6.30
CA ASN A 21 16.28 -0.25 -6.51
C ASN A 21 15.10 -1.08 -5.98
N ILE A 22 14.42 -0.61 -4.94
CA ILE A 22 13.27 -1.27 -4.32
C ILE A 22 12.15 -0.25 -4.12
N VAL A 23 10.92 -0.67 -4.45
CA VAL A 23 9.70 0.05 -4.10
C VAL A 23 8.89 -0.85 -3.18
N LEU A 24 8.55 -0.35 -2.00
CA LEU A 24 7.77 -1.05 -0.99
C LEU A 24 6.37 -0.44 -0.94
N VAL A 25 5.34 -1.27 -1.10
CA VAL A 25 3.94 -0.87 -0.90
C VAL A 25 3.45 -1.51 0.38
N ASN A 26 2.96 -0.69 1.32
CA ASN A 26 2.35 -1.23 2.53
C ASN A 26 1.02 -1.91 2.17
N LEU A 27 0.75 -3.08 2.76
CA LEU A 27 -0.45 -3.84 2.45
C LEU A 27 -1.72 -3.05 2.78
N GLU A 28 -1.73 -2.36 3.92
CA GLU A 28 -2.89 -1.62 4.42
C GLU A 28 -3.35 -0.47 3.50
N ASP A 29 -2.43 0.08 2.70
CA ASP A 29 -2.77 1.11 1.71
C ASP A 29 -3.61 0.55 0.55
N LEU A 30 -3.47 -0.76 0.23
CA LEU A 30 -4.16 -1.40 -0.89
C LEU A 30 -5.68 -1.47 -0.70
N TRP A 31 -6.16 -1.31 0.53
CA TRP A 31 -7.58 -1.21 0.86
C TRP A 31 -7.94 0.08 1.61
N GLY A 32 -7.00 1.03 1.69
CA GLY A 32 -7.21 2.33 2.30
C GLY A 32 -7.54 2.25 3.79
N GLU A 33 -6.81 1.43 4.57
CA GLU A 33 -6.97 1.42 6.02
C GLU A 33 -6.70 2.82 6.59
N ILE A 34 -7.59 3.28 7.46
CA ILE A 34 -7.52 4.63 8.04
C ILE A 34 -7.04 4.62 9.49
N PHE A 35 -6.91 3.43 10.10
CA PHE A 35 -6.44 3.28 11.46
C PHE A 35 -4.99 2.80 11.50
N PRO A 36 -4.08 3.55 12.13
CA PRO A 36 -2.67 3.18 12.18
C PRO A 36 -2.43 1.99 13.12
N GLN A 37 -1.38 1.22 12.82
CA GLN A 37 -0.85 0.20 13.73
C GLN A 37 -0.19 0.79 14.98
N ASN A 38 0.45 1.94 14.84
CA ASN A 38 1.17 2.61 15.90
C ASN A 38 1.03 4.12 15.81
N VAL A 39 0.80 4.77 16.95
CA VAL A 39 0.92 6.20 17.12
C VAL A 39 2.11 6.45 18.06
N PRO A 40 3.23 7.02 17.58
CA PRO A 40 4.39 7.29 18.42
C PRO A 40 4.05 8.11 19.67
N ALA A 41 4.81 7.90 20.75
CA ALA A 41 4.65 8.58 22.03
C ALA A 41 3.25 8.40 22.68
N THR A 42 2.61 7.25 22.43
CA THR A 42 1.38 6.85 23.14
C THR A 42 1.56 5.48 23.80
N ASN A 43 0.85 5.25 24.89
CA ASN A 43 0.85 3.99 25.63
C ASN A 43 -0.59 3.49 25.80
N GLN A 44 -1.23 3.71 26.94
CA GLN A 44 -2.57 3.16 27.22
C GLN A 44 -3.69 3.89 26.46
N GLU A 45 -3.40 5.08 25.88
CA GLU A 45 -4.35 5.88 25.12
C GLU A 45 -4.70 5.27 23.75
N ARG A 46 -3.83 4.39 23.24
CA ARG A 46 -3.96 3.78 21.90
C ARG A 46 -3.60 2.29 21.94
N PRO A 47 -4.33 1.43 21.22
CA PRO A 47 -4.02 0.01 21.12
C PRO A 47 -2.90 -0.23 20.09
N ASN A 48 -1.70 0.34 20.31
CA ASN A 48 -0.55 0.17 19.43
C ASN A 48 -0.17 -1.31 19.29
N TRP A 49 0.24 -1.73 18.10
CA TRP A 49 0.74 -3.07 17.78
C TRP A 49 -0.25 -4.22 18.01
N ARG A 50 -1.54 -3.90 18.17
CA ARG A 50 -2.59 -4.88 18.49
C ARG A 50 -3.62 -5.06 17.36
N ARG A 51 -3.57 -4.22 16.33
CA ARG A 51 -4.58 -4.25 15.26
C ARG A 51 -4.23 -5.35 14.26
N ARG A 52 -5.15 -6.29 14.06
CA ARG A 52 -5.00 -7.31 13.03
C ARG A 52 -5.26 -6.70 11.65
N ILE A 53 -4.57 -7.22 10.63
CA ILE A 53 -4.90 -6.97 9.24
C ILE A 53 -6.39 -7.32 9.03
N ARG A 54 -7.13 -6.37 8.46
CA ARG A 54 -8.60 -6.43 8.40
C ARG A 54 -9.14 -7.50 7.44
N PRO A 55 -8.70 -7.58 6.18
CA PRO A 55 -9.06 -8.69 5.31
C PRO A 55 -8.26 -9.95 5.66
N SER A 56 -8.91 -11.12 5.64
CA SER A 56 -8.17 -12.38 5.63
C SER A 56 -7.32 -12.51 4.37
N ILE A 57 -6.30 -13.36 4.39
CA ILE A 57 -5.45 -13.61 3.22
C ILE A 57 -6.29 -14.05 2.01
N ASP A 58 -7.23 -14.97 2.19
CA ASP A 58 -8.09 -15.42 1.09
C ASP A 58 -9.01 -14.33 0.56
N ARG A 59 -9.41 -13.39 1.41
CA ARG A 59 -10.17 -12.21 0.97
C ARG A 59 -9.26 -11.27 0.18
N MET A 60 -8.06 -10.97 0.68
CA MET A 60 -7.08 -10.12 -0.02
C MET A 60 -6.79 -10.62 -1.43
N ARG A 61 -6.58 -11.93 -1.61
CA ARG A 61 -6.32 -12.55 -2.92
C ARG A 61 -7.45 -12.37 -3.94
N ARG A 62 -8.69 -12.12 -3.49
CA ARG A 62 -9.87 -11.94 -4.34
C ARG A 62 -10.25 -10.47 -4.55
N MET A 63 -9.51 -9.52 -3.96
CA MET A 63 -9.81 -8.10 -4.08
C MET A 63 -9.27 -7.53 -5.40
N ALA A 64 -10.17 -7.15 -6.31
CA ALA A 64 -9.81 -6.56 -7.59
C ALA A 64 -8.98 -5.27 -7.44
N ALA A 65 -9.26 -4.46 -6.40
CA ALA A 65 -8.48 -3.25 -6.11
C ALA A 65 -7.00 -3.57 -5.80
N VAL A 66 -6.75 -4.60 -4.99
CA VAL A 66 -5.40 -5.09 -4.66
C VAL A 66 -4.69 -5.55 -5.93
N ALA A 67 -5.33 -6.44 -6.70
CA ALA A 67 -4.76 -6.99 -7.93
C ALA A 67 -4.42 -5.87 -8.94
N LYS A 68 -5.29 -4.88 -9.10
CA LYS A 68 -5.09 -3.75 -10.01
C LYS A 68 -3.85 -2.92 -9.67
N VAL A 69 -3.69 -2.56 -8.39
CA VAL A 69 -2.54 -1.75 -7.95
C VAL A 69 -1.24 -2.54 -8.10
N LEU A 70 -1.20 -3.79 -7.62
CA LEU A 70 0.01 -4.61 -7.70
C LEU A 70 0.41 -4.93 -9.15
N SER A 71 -0.56 -5.17 -10.04
CA SER A 71 -0.28 -5.40 -11.47
C SER A 71 0.33 -4.17 -12.14
N ASN A 72 -0.13 -2.97 -11.79
CA ASN A 72 0.44 -1.74 -12.32
C ASN A 72 1.89 -1.53 -11.85
N VAL A 73 2.12 -1.65 -10.53
CA VAL A 73 3.47 -1.57 -9.94
C VAL A 73 4.40 -2.58 -10.60
N PHE A 74 3.95 -3.83 -10.72
CA PHE A 74 4.73 -4.89 -11.35
C PHE A 74 5.08 -4.51 -12.79
N ALA A 75 4.11 -4.12 -13.62
CA ALA A 75 4.36 -3.75 -15.01
C ALA A 75 5.37 -2.60 -15.18
N GLN A 76 5.43 -1.65 -14.24
CA GLN A 76 6.40 -0.55 -14.24
C GLN A 76 7.79 -1.00 -13.78
N ARG A 77 7.84 -1.86 -12.76
CA ARG A 77 9.09 -2.35 -12.13
C ARG A 77 9.74 -3.52 -12.86
N SER A 78 8.99 -4.28 -13.64
CA SER A 78 9.51 -5.39 -14.47
C SER A 78 10.21 -4.92 -15.74
N ARG A 79 10.23 -3.61 -16.01
CA ARG A 79 11.02 -3.05 -17.11
C ARG A 79 12.50 -3.21 -16.78
N SER A 80 13.29 -3.66 -17.76
CA SER A 80 14.74 -3.65 -17.64
C SER A 80 15.20 -2.22 -17.34
N VAL A 81 15.86 -2.04 -16.19
CA VAL A 81 16.58 -0.79 -15.94
C VAL A 81 17.73 -0.76 -16.95
N PRO A 82 17.82 0.27 -17.82
CA PRO A 82 19.01 0.42 -18.66
C PRO A 82 20.21 0.52 -17.73
N LEU A 83 21.18 -0.39 -17.90
CA LEU A 83 22.46 -0.32 -17.22
C LEU A 83 23.20 0.96 -17.59
#